data_AF-A0A433DE76-F1
#
_entry.id   AF-A0A433DE76-F1
#
_cell.length_a   1.000
_cell.length_b   1.000
_cell.length_c   1.000
_cell.angle_alpha   90.00
_cell.angle_beta   90.00
_cell.angle_gamma   90.00
#
_symmetry.space_group_name_H-M   'P 1'
#
loop_
_entity.id
_entity.type
_entity.pdbx_description
1 polymer ?
#
loop_
_entity_poly.entity_id
_entity_poly.type
_entity_poly.pdbx_seq_one_letter_code
_entity_poly.pdbx_strand_id
1 'polypeptide(L)'
;MLAVNGSGSKFTRASQRFKLLRDSCGSICFRSLSRPSQLHKLASQAPPHHSQPTTEPVTNMPTILPPGVFQILPPSTALLLFFPIALLLLVAYKIYDLIAVPASLRNIPTVPFWANLYSFMNREPFDQREKGMVVPRLGEKEGIVLKFLRGRWIVTIANPEHAKTLLLRTDIFPKSSEIMSDYMLLNKFIGSRNMLFQNGDTWKRHRLIANPAFHRAMPAKLFGTLTLRMFEEFEKNGNFVEVYDMLQRFALDAIGMAAFDFDFNVCIWRVVPIHKF
;
A
#
# COMPACT_ATOMS: atom_id res chain seq x y z
N MET A 1 9.01 -2.89 -4.94
CA MET A 1 7.77 -2.67 -4.18
C MET A 1 8.01 -3.19 -2.77
N LEU A 2 8.29 -2.30 -1.80
CA LEU A 2 8.60 -2.70 -0.43
C LEU A 2 7.46 -2.25 0.48
N ALA A 3 7.02 -3.17 1.34
CA ALA A 3 6.02 -2.90 2.36
C ALA A 3 6.75 -2.65 3.68
N VAL A 4 6.60 -1.44 4.21
CA VAL A 4 7.20 -1.04 5.49
C VAL A 4 6.26 -1.51 6.60
N ASN A 5 6.69 -2.46 7.43
CA ASN A 5 5.94 -2.85 8.64
C ASN A 5 6.34 -1.92 9.79
N GLY A 6 5.38 -1.12 10.26
CA GLY A 6 5.50 -0.38 11.51
C GLY A 6 5.34 -1.34 12.69
N SER A 7 6.46 -1.89 13.17
CA SER A 7 6.53 -2.45 14.51
C SER A 7 7.58 -1.66 15.29
N GLY A 8 7.10 -0.84 16.23
CA GLY A 8 7.94 -0.05 17.10
C GLY A 8 8.70 -0.96 18.06
N SER A 9 9.99 -1.14 17.80
CA SER A 9 11.05 -1.11 18.81
C SER A 9 12.40 -1.16 18.09
N LYS A 10 13.37 -0.37 18.56
CA LYS A 10 14.74 -0.18 18.01
C LYS A 10 14.90 0.90 16.94
N PHE A 11 14.41 2.12 17.20
CA PHE A 11 14.85 3.34 16.51
C PHE A 11 15.40 4.37 17.50
N THR A 12 16.36 3.98 18.33
CA THR A 12 16.95 4.86 19.37
C THR A 12 18.45 5.10 19.23
N ARG A 13 19.09 4.67 18.14
CA ARG A 13 20.54 4.90 17.93
C ARG A 13 20.94 5.63 16.64
N ALA A 14 19.98 5.94 15.76
CA ALA A 14 20.27 6.63 14.50
C ALA A 14 20.04 8.17 14.54
N SER A 15 19.38 8.71 15.58
CA SER A 15 19.04 10.15 15.64
C SER A 15 20.16 11.07 16.14
N GLN A 16 21.30 10.52 16.61
CA GLN A 16 22.39 11.34 17.15
C GLN A 16 23.40 11.86 16.11
N ARG A 17 23.31 11.46 14.84
CA ARG A 17 24.31 11.86 13.81
C ARG A 17 23.83 12.85 12.76
N PHE A 18 22.58 13.31 12.84
CA PHE A 18 22.01 14.29 11.89
C PHE A 18 22.03 15.74 12.41
N LYS A 19 22.62 15.99 13.59
CA LYS A 19 22.56 17.28 14.30
C LYS A 19 23.79 18.19 14.08
N LEU A 20 24.70 17.85 13.17
CA LEU A 20 25.99 18.55 12.98
C LEU A 20 26.15 19.31 11.66
N LEU A 21 25.07 19.53 10.90
CA LEU A 21 25.13 20.29 9.63
C LEU A 21 24.04 21.36 9.52
N ARG A 22 23.70 22.03 10.63
CA ARG A 22 22.77 23.17 10.61
C ARG A 22 23.24 24.33 11.50
N ASP A 23 24.53 24.65 11.43
CA ASP A 23 25.06 25.91 11.95
C ASP A 23 25.82 26.60 10.83
N SER A 24 25.09 27.32 9.97
CA SER A 24 25.61 28.51 9.30
C SER A 24 24.48 29.33 8.66
N CYS A 25 24.48 30.63 8.97
CA CYS A 25 23.72 31.73 8.38
C CYS A 25 22.22 31.92 8.71
N GLY A 26 21.95 33.02 9.43
CA GLY A 26 20.95 34.01 8.97
C GLY A 26 19.76 34.29 9.88
N SER A 27 19.98 35.10 10.92
CA SER A 27 18.98 35.75 11.79
C SER A 27 17.94 36.58 11.01
N ILE A 28 16.69 36.66 11.51
CA ILE A 28 15.90 37.92 11.70
C ILE A 28 14.63 37.65 12.55
N CYS A 29 14.67 38.27 13.73
CA CYS A 29 13.68 38.82 14.67
C CYS A 29 12.19 38.41 14.79
N PHE A 30 11.87 38.11 16.06
CA PHE A 30 10.63 38.15 16.85
C PHE A 30 9.61 39.28 16.60
N ARG A 31 8.31 38.98 16.81
CA ARG A 31 7.45 39.80 17.69
C ARG A 31 6.27 39.03 18.29
N SER A 32 6.29 38.98 19.62
CA SER A 32 5.19 38.65 20.53
C SER A 32 4.30 39.89 20.72
N LEU A 33 2.98 39.71 20.87
CA LEU A 33 2.13 40.74 21.45
C LEU A 33 0.99 40.14 22.28
N SER A 34 0.84 40.78 23.44
CA SER A 34 0.06 40.49 24.62
C SER A 34 -1.39 41.00 24.57
N ARG A 35 -2.25 40.34 25.36
CA ARG A 35 -3.51 40.74 26.06
C ARG A 35 -3.77 42.26 26.21
N PRO A 36 -5.04 42.77 26.38
CA PRO A 36 -5.87 42.42 27.57
C PRO A 36 -7.42 42.51 27.49
N SER A 37 -7.98 42.12 28.65
CA SER A 37 -9.33 42.09 29.21
C SER A 37 -10.19 43.36 29.13
N GLN A 38 -11.51 43.21 28.92
CA GLN A 38 -12.62 43.95 29.56
C GLN A 38 -13.94 43.27 29.19
N LEU A 39 -14.80 42.91 30.16
CA LEU A 39 -16.27 42.86 30.05
C LEU A 39 -16.86 42.50 31.42
N HIS A 40 -16.92 43.51 32.28
CA HIS A 40 -17.74 43.56 33.49
C HIS A 40 -18.60 44.81 33.37
N LYS A 41 -19.88 44.72 33.78
CA LYS A 41 -20.96 45.72 33.73
C LYS A 41 -21.85 45.61 32.50
N LEU A 42 -23.04 45.02 32.69
CA LEU A 42 -24.32 45.41 32.08
C LEU A 42 -25.42 44.50 32.67
N ALA A 43 -26.01 44.90 33.79
CA ALA A 43 -27.38 44.53 34.21
C ALA A 43 -27.67 45.14 35.59
N SER A 44 -28.07 46.41 35.63
CA SER A 44 -28.71 47.03 36.79
C SER A 44 -29.61 48.16 36.31
N GLN A 45 -30.82 48.23 36.88
CA GLN A 45 -31.95 49.17 36.65
C GLN A 45 -32.98 48.65 35.64
N ALA A 46 -34.30 48.55 35.92
CA ALA A 46 -35.21 49.22 36.87
C ALA A 46 -36.54 48.38 37.00
N PRO A 47 -37.66 48.88 37.58
CA PRO A 47 -37.98 49.32 38.96
C PRO A 47 -39.21 48.54 39.56
N PRO A 48 -39.72 48.87 40.77
CA PRO A 48 -40.54 47.97 41.60
C PRO A 48 -42.05 48.27 41.59
N HIS A 49 -42.87 47.27 41.92
CA HIS A 49 -44.25 47.47 42.39
C HIS A 49 -44.54 46.62 43.63
N HIS A 50 -45.00 47.31 44.67
CA HIS A 50 -45.51 46.79 45.94
C HIS A 50 -46.95 46.29 45.81
N SER A 51 -47.23 45.10 46.35
CA SER A 51 -48.40 44.83 47.20
C SER A 51 -48.27 43.46 47.89
N GLN A 52 -48.53 43.45 49.20
CA GLN A 52 -48.73 42.29 50.10
C GLN A 52 -50.17 42.42 50.68
N PRO A 53 -50.68 41.49 51.51
CA PRO A 53 -50.69 40.03 51.42
C PRO A 53 -52.12 39.47 51.65
N THR A 54 -52.37 38.19 51.34
CA THR A 54 -53.54 37.47 51.88
C THR A 54 -53.19 36.02 52.16
N THR A 55 -53.52 35.60 53.38
CA THR A 55 -53.24 34.30 53.99
C THR A 55 -54.37 33.28 53.79
N GLU A 56 -53.98 32.01 53.93
CA GLU A 56 -54.77 30.77 54.08
C GLU A 56 -55.30 30.05 52.82
N PRO A 57 -55.48 28.70 52.85
CA PRO A 57 -54.73 27.67 53.56
C PRO A 57 -54.26 26.52 52.63
N VAL A 58 -53.28 25.77 53.12
CA VAL A 58 -52.70 24.56 52.53
C VAL A 58 -53.79 23.52 52.23
N THR A 59 -53.99 23.20 50.95
CA THR A 59 -54.77 22.01 50.53
C THR A 59 -53.94 21.21 49.53
N ASN A 60 -53.83 19.92 49.81
CA ASN A 60 -52.88 18.99 49.23
C ASN A 60 -53.04 18.79 47.71
N MET A 61 -51.91 18.67 47.00
CA MET A 61 -51.84 18.16 45.63
C MET A 61 -52.43 16.74 45.51
N PRO A 62 -53.03 16.41 44.36
CA PRO A 62 -52.83 15.12 43.75
C PRO A 62 -51.87 15.27 42.56
N THR A 63 -50.63 14.85 42.74
CA THR A 63 -49.72 14.57 41.63
C THR A 63 -50.29 13.38 40.85
N ILE A 64 -50.98 13.66 39.74
CA ILE A 64 -51.34 12.64 38.75
C ILE A 64 -50.28 12.71 37.64
N LEU A 65 -49.17 12.01 37.87
CA LEU A 65 -48.28 11.55 36.81
C LEU A 65 -48.22 10.02 36.93
N PRO A 66 -48.49 9.25 35.86
CA PRO A 66 -48.47 7.79 35.94
C PRO A 66 -47.04 7.32 36.25
N PRO A 67 -46.83 6.50 37.30
CA PRO A 67 -45.53 5.89 37.54
C PRO A 67 -45.42 4.70 36.60
N GLY A 68 -44.82 4.87 35.41
CA GLY A 68 -44.89 3.79 34.43
C GLY A 68 -43.91 3.77 33.27
N VAL A 69 -42.94 4.68 33.15
CA VAL A 69 -41.99 4.64 32.02
C VAL A 69 -40.56 5.01 32.41
N PHE A 70 -40.09 4.51 33.54
CA PHE A 70 -38.65 4.30 33.76
C PHE A 70 -38.50 2.89 34.32
N GLN A 71 -38.79 1.89 33.48
CA GLN A 71 -38.26 0.56 33.71
C GLN A 71 -36.74 0.68 33.62
N ILE A 72 -36.13 0.70 34.81
CA ILE A 72 -34.69 0.55 34.99
C ILE A 72 -34.37 -0.83 34.43
N LEU A 73 -33.83 -0.85 33.20
CA LEU A 73 -33.30 -2.02 32.58
C LEU A 73 -32.26 -2.63 33.54
N PRO A 74 -32.34 -3.92 33.91
CA PRO A 74 -31.52 -4.49 34.98
C PRO A 74 -30.03 -4.33 34.65
N PRO A 75 -29.16 -4.01 35.64
CA PRO A 75 -27.74 -3.70 35.40
C PRO A 75 -26.98 -4.82 34.66
N SER A 76 -27.49 -6.05 34.71
CA SER A 76 -26.98 -7.21 33.96
C SER A 76 -27.11 -7.06 32.44
N THR A 77 -28.16 -6.41 31.93
CA THR A 77 -28.40 -6.21 30.48
C THR A 77 -27.60 -5.04 29.91
N ALA A 78 -27.33 -4.01 30.71
CA ALA A 78 -26.43 -2.93 30.33
C ALA A 78 -25.03 -3.46 30.04
N LEU A 79 -24.48 -4.32 30.91
CA LEU A 79 -23.18 -4.95 30.70
C LEU A 79 -23.14 -5.77 29.40
N LEU A 80 -24.20 -6.53 29.10
CA LEU A 80 -24.31 -7.33 27.87
C LEU A 80 -24.33 -6.48 26.58
N LEU A 81 -24.73 -5.20 26.64
CA LEU A 81 -24.70 -4.27 25.51
C LEU A 81 -23.37 -3.48 25.43
N PHE A 82 -22.70 -3.23 26.56
CA PHE A 82 -21.39 -2.55 26.56
C PHE A 82 -20.27 -3.38 25.94
N PHE A 83 -20.23 -4.69 26.19
CA PHE A 83 -19.22 -5.60 25.60
C PHE A 83 -19.21 -5.62 24.06
N PRO A 84 -20.34 -5.81 23.35
CA PRO A 84 -20.35 -5.80 21.89
C PRO A 84 -20.05 -4.41 21.32
N ILE A 85 -20.48 -3.33 21.98
CA ILE A 85 -20.14 -1.96 21.55
C ILE A 85 -18.64 -1.70 21.71
N ALA A 86 -18.05 -2.08 22.85
CA ALA A 86 -16.61 -1.96 23.08
C ALA A 86 -15.80 -2.81 22.10
N LEU A 87 -16.26 -4.03 21.81
CA LEU A 87 -15.65 -4.89 20.78
C LEU A 87 -15.75 -4.26 19.39
N LEU A 88 -16.91 -3.71 19.04
CA LEU A 88 -17.14 -3.04 17.76
C LEU A 88 -16.24 -1.80 17.61
N LEU A 89 -16.09 -0.99 18.67
CA LEU A 89 -15.19 0.16 18.70
C LEU A 89 -13.72 -0.27 18.60
N LEU A 90 -13.32 -1.36 19.26
CA LEU A 90 -11.96 -1.90 19.17
C LEU A 90 -11.67 -2.39 17.75
N VAL A 91 -12.59 -3.15 17.15
CA VAL A 91 -12.49 -3.62 15.76
C VAL A 91 -12.45 -2.44 14.79
N ALA A 92 -13.33 -1.46 14.95
CA ALA A 92 -13.34 -0.24 14.15
C ALA A 92 -12.03 0.54 14.29
N TYR A 93 -11.50 0.67 15.51
CA TYR A 93 -10.20 1.29 15.75
C TYR A 93 -9.05 0.54 15.09
N LYS A 94 -9.03 -0.79 15.16
CA LYS A 94 -8.01 -1.62 14.49
C LYS A 94 -8.09 -1.54 12.96
N ILE A 95 -9.30 -1.52 12.41
CA ILE A 95 -9.53 -1.30 10.97
C ILE A 95 -9.06 0.11 10.58
N TYR A 96 -9.40 1.12 11.37
CA TYR A 96 -8.96 2.49 11.15
C TYR A 96 -7.43 2.60 11.22
N ASP A 97 -6.78 1.99 12.21
CA ASP A 97 -5.32 2.02 12.36
C ASP A 97 -4.60 1.31 11.18
N LEU A 98 -5.21 0.26 10.62
CA LEU A 98 -4.69 -0.42 9.43
C LEU A 98 -4.84 0.42 8.16
N ILE A 99 -5.98 1.10 8.01
CA ILE A 99 -6.33 1.87 6.81
C ILE A 99 -5.78 3.31 6.88
N ALA A 100 -5.52 3.84 8.06
CA ALA A 100 -5.00 5.19 8.24
C ALA A 100 -3.54 5.26 7.79
N VAL A 101 -3.16 6.40 7.21
CA VAL A 101 -1.78 6.64 6.78
C VAL A 101 -0.87 6.71 8.02
N PRO A 102 0.21 5.89 8.08
CA PRO A 102 1.18 5.93 9.17
C PRO A 102 1.74 7.35 9.36
N ALA A 103 1.87 7.80 10.61
CA ALA A 103 2.24 9.18 10.91
C ALA A 103 3.54 9.64 10.22
N SER A 104 4.51 8.74 10.04
CA SER A 104 5.79 8.99 9.38
C SER A 104 5.72 9.18 7.86
N LEU A 105 4.60 8.82 7.22
CA LEU A 105 4.45 8.83 5.76
C LEU A 105 3.38 9.83 5.27
N ARG A 106 2.81 10.63 6.18
CA ARG A 106 1.76 11.63 5.86
C ARG A 106 2.25 12.77 4.97
N ASN A 107 3.55 12.98 4.87
CA ASN A 107 4.17 14.01 4.05
C ASN A 107 4.25 13.65 2.55
N ILE A 108 4.02 12.39 2.19
CA ILE A 108 4.10 11.84 0.83
C ILE A 108 2.70 11.91 0.19
N PRO A 109 2.57 12.22 -1.11
CA PRO A 109 1.27 12.22 -1.77
C PRO A 109 0.68 10.80 -1.74
N THR A 110 -0.53 10.68 -1.22
CA THR A 110 -1.18 9.38 -1.01
C THR A 110 -2.34 9.20 -1.98
N VAL A 111 -2.44 8.01 -2.59
CA VAL A 111 -3.65 7.60 -3.30
C VAL A 111 -4.77 7.40 -2.27
N PRO A 112 -5.95 8.03 -2.45
CA PRO A 112 -7.04 7.88 -1.51
C PRO A 112 -7.49 6.42 -1.43
N PHE A 113 -7.58 5.90 -0.19
CA PHE A 113 -7.92 4.50 0.08
C PHE A 113 -9.24 4.08 -0.59
N TRP A 114 -10.29 4.88 -0.45
CA TRP A 114 -11.62 4.57 -0.99
C TRP A 114 -11.66 4.53 -2.51
N ALA A 115 -10.92 5.40 -3.20
CA ALA A 115 -10.83 5.34 -4.67
C ALA A 115 -10.13 4.05 -5.14
N ASN A 116 -9.10 3.63 -4.42
CA ASN A 116 -8.40 2.39 -4.71
C ASN A 116 -9.27 1.15 -4.40
N LEU A 117 -10.04 1.19 -3.30
CA LEU A 117 -10.99 0.13 -2.96
C LEU A 117 -12.12 0.04 -4.00
N TYR A 118 -12.65 1.17 -4.45
CA TYR A 118 -13.66 1.23 -5.51
C TYR A 118 -13.14 0.63 -6.83
N SER A 119 -11.95 1.05 -7.27
CA SER A 119 -11.28 0.47 -8.44
C SER A 119 -11.01 -1.04 -8.30
N PHE A 120 -10.74 -1.51 -7.08
CA PHE A 120 -10.57 -2.94 -6.79
C PHE A 120 -11.89 -3.71 -6.92
N MET A 121 -12.98 -3.17 -6.39
CA MET A 121 -14.32 -3.76 -6.51
C MET A 121 -14.82 -3.79 -7.96
N ASN A 122 -14.49 -2.76 -8.73
CA ASN A 122 -14.81 -2.67 -10.16
C ASN A 122 -13.93 -3.57 -11.05
N ARG A 123 -12.97 -4.30 -10.48
CA ARG A 123 -12.04 -5.19 -11.20
C ARG A 123 -11.28 -4.48 -12.33
N GLU A 124 -11.00 -3.19 -12.16
CA GLU A 124 -10.19 -2.46 -13.13
C GLU A 124 -8.80 -3.10 -13.23
N PRO A 125 -8.27 -3.29 -14.46
CA PRO A 125 -6.96 -3.87 -14.65
C PRO A 125 -5.88 -2.97 -14.03
N PHE A 126 -4.83 -3.60 -13.52
CA PHE A 126 -3.77 -2.92 -12.77
C PHE A 126 -3.13 -1.75 -13.55
N ASP A 127 -2.89 -1.92 -14.86
CA ASP A 127 -2.29 -0.86 -15.69
C ASP A 127 -3.17 0.39 -15.78
N GLN A 128 -4.48 0.22 -16.01
CA GLN A 128 -5.42 1.35 -16.05
C GLN A 128 -5.50 2.05 -14.68
N ARG A 129 -5.51 1.28 -13.60
CA ARG A 129 -5.49 1.81 -12.23
C ARG A 129 -4.25 2.66 -11.95
N GLU A 130 -3.08 2.15 -12.29
CA GLU A 130 -1.81 2.86 -12.07
C GLU A 130 -1.76 4.14 -12.93
N LYS A 131 -2.12 4.07 -14.21
CA LYS A 131 -2.17 5.22 -15.12
C LYS A 131 -3.13 6.31 -14.66
N GLY A 132 -4.30 5.94 -14.11
CA GLY A 132 -5.30 6.90 -13.66
C GLY A 132 -4.99 7.53 -12.30
N MET A 133 -4.45 6.76 -11.35
CA MET A 133 -4.32 7.20 -9.95
C MET A 133 -2.90 7.44 -9.47
N VAL A 134 -1.94 6.64 -9.93
CA VAL A 134 -0.55 6.66 -9.41
C VAL A 134 0.32 7.54 -10.28
N VAL A 135 0.28 7.37 -11.61
CA VAL A 135 1.12 8.09 -12.56
C VAL A 135 1.00 9.62 -12.44
N PRO A 136 -0.21 10.22 -12.35
CA PRO A 136 -0.33 11.67 -12.24
C PRO A 136 0.31 12.23 -10.96
N ARG A 137 0.22 11.46 -9.86
CA ARG A 137 0.72 11.87 -8.54
C ARG A 137 2.24 11.72 -8.39
N LEU A 138 2.88 10.94 -9.27
CA LEU A 138 4.34 10.82 -9.29
C LEU A 138 5.01 12.14 -9.69
N GLY A 139 4.32 12.99 -10.45
CA GLY A 139 4.82 14.31 -10.85
C GLY A 139 4.77 15.38 -9.74
N GLU A 140 4.01 15.17 -8.66
CA GLU A 140 3.72 16.20 -7.66
C GLU A 140 4.87 16.39 -6.63
N LYS A 141 5.48 15.29 -6.18
CA LYS A 141 6.53 15.32 -5.13
C LYS A 141 7.62 14.32 -5.43
N GLU A 142 8.71 14.82 -6.01
CA GLU A 142 10.00 14.12 -6.19
C GLU A 142 9.90 12.68 -6.73
N GLY A 143 8.83 12.31 -7.43
CA GLY A 143 8.62 10.95 -7.92
C GLY A 143 8.27 9.91 -6.85
N ILE A 144 7.68 10.29 -5.70
CA ILE A 144 7.31 9.35 -4.63
C ILE A 144 5.80 9.41 -4.36
N VAL A 145 5.13 8.25 -4.40
CA VAL A 145 3.68 8.13 -4.12
C VAL A 145 3.42 6.99 -3.15
N LEU A 146 2.53 7.23 -2.19
CA LEU A 146 2.06 6.22 -1.26
C LEU A 146 0.74 5.62 -1.75
N LYS A 147 0.61 4.30 -1.75
CA LYS A 147 -0.64 3.61 -2.08
C LYS A 147 -0.91 2.45 -1.13
N PHE A 148 -2.18 2.18 -0.87
CA PHE A 148 -2.60 1.02 -0.09
C PHE A 148 -2.82 -0.18 -1.02
N LEU A 149 -2.08 -1.25 -0.84
CA LEU A 149 -2.22 -2.46 -1.68
C LEU A 149 -1.99 -3.70 -0.83
N ARG A 150 -2.87 -4.70 -0.99
CA ARG A 150 -2.79 -5.99 -0.28
C ARG A 150 -2.70 -5.84 1.26
N GLY A 151 -3.51 -4.94 1.81
CA GLY A 151 -3.59 -4.73 3.26
C GLY A 151 -2.43 -3.92 3.86
N ARG A 152 -1.56 -3.33 3.03
CA ARG A 152 -0.37 -2.61 3.49
C ARG A 152 -0.15 -1.32 2.71
N TRP A 153 0.52 -0.38 3.36
CA TRP A 153 1.00 0.84 2.74
C TRP A 153 2.30 0.56 1.97
N ILE A 154 2.31 0.91 0.70
CA ILE A 154 3.41 0.70 -0.23
C ILE A 154 3.88 2.04 -0.75
N VAL A 155 5.18 2.29 -0.60
CA VAL A 155 5.85 3.44 -1.21
C VAL A 155 6.27 3.07 -2.63
N THR A 156 5.80 3.85 -3.60
CA THR A 156 6.12 3.74 -5.02
C THR A 156 7.09 4.86 -5.38
N ILE A 157 8.19 4.51 -6.04
CA ILE A 157 9.27 5.42 -6.38
C ILE A 157 9.47 5.39 -7.89
N ALA A 158 9.45 6.56 -8.52
CA ALA A 158 9.74 6.76 -9.93
C ALA A 158 11.04 7.55 -10.17
N ASN A 159 11.50 8.32 -9.18
CA ASN A 159 12.75 9.06 -9.31
C ASN A 159 13.95 8.09 -9.36
N PRO A 160 14.82 8.19 -10.40
CA PRO A 160 15.94 7.28 -10.59
C PRO A 160 16.99 7.34 -9.46
N GLU A 161 17.22 8.50 -8.83
CA GLU A 161 18.20 8.63 -7.75
C GLU A 161 17.75 7.88 -6.48
N HIS A 162 16.47 8.02 -6.13
CA HIS A 162 15.86 7.29 -5.03
C HIS A 162 15.78 5.79 -5.33
N ALA A 163 15.42 5.42 -6.56
CA ALA A 163 15.39 4.02 -6.99
C ALA A 163 16.79 3.38 -6.91
N LYS A 164 17.83 4.07 -7.37
CA LYS A 164 19.22 3.61 -7.26
C LYS A 164 19.61 3.38 -5.80
N THR A 165 19.32 4.34 -4.93
CA THR A 165 19.63 4.21 -3.49
C THR A 165 18.91 3.01 -2.86
N LEU A 166 17.63 2.82 -3.18
CA LEU A 166 16.83 1.70 -2.69
C LEU A 166 17.35 0.34 -3.19
N LEU A 167 17.72 0.25 -4.48
CA LEU A 167 18.17 -1.00 -5.09
C LEU A 167 19.60 -1.38 -4.71
N LEU A 168 20.45 -0.40 -4.40
CA LEU A 168 21.85 -0.66 -4.01
C LEU A 168 22.01 -0.92 -2.51
N ARG A 169 21.23 -0.26 -1.65
CA ARG A 169 21.31 -0.43 -0.18
C ARG A 169 20.45 -1.60 0.31
N THR A 170 20.83 -2.81 -0.11
CA THR A 170 20.12 -4.07 0.21
C THR A 170 20.16 -4.46 1.70
N ASP A 171 21.06 -3.85 2.47
CA ASP A 171 21.18 -3.97 3.93
C ASP A 171 20.05 -3.23 4.67
N ILE A 172 19.67 -2.05 4.18
CA ILE A 172 18.57 -1.24 4.73
C ILE A 172 17.23 -1.65 4.10
N PHE A 173 17.25 -2.00 2.81
CA PHE A 173 16.07 -2.30 2.02
C PHE A 173 16.12 -3.74 1.48
N PRO A 174 15.95 -4.76 2.34
CA PRO A 174 15.87 -6.13 1.88
C PRO A 174 14.61 -6.34 1.03
N LYS A 175 14.68 -7.26 0.08
CA LYS A 175 13.51 -7.72 -0.67
C LYS A 175 12.50 -8.33 0.30
N SER A 176 11.23 -7.98 0.16
CA SER A 176 10.18 -8.55 1.01
C SER A 176 9.93 -10.02 0.64
N SER A 177 10.06 -10.91 1.63
CA SER A 177 9.68 -12.32 1.54
C SER A 177 8.15 -12.51 1.60
N GLU A 178 7.41 -11.49 2.04
CA GLU A 178 5.98 -11.56 2.31
C GLU A 178 5.11 -11.24 1.08
N ILE A 179 5.71 -10.87 -0.05
CA ILE A 179 4.98 -10.56 -1.29
C ILE A 179 4.34 -11.83 -1.88
N MET A 180 4.96 -12.98 -1.67
CA MET A 180 4.46 -14.27 -2.14
C MET A 180 3.99 -15.07 -0.93
N SER A 181 2.68 -15.20 -0.77
CA SER A 181 2.13 -16.10 0.23
C SER A 181 2.11 -17.53 -0.31
N ASP A 182 2.12 -18.51 0.61
CA ASP A 182 2.20 -19.92 0.23
C ASP A 182 1.05 -20.39 -0.67
N TYR A 183 -0.10 -19.75 -0.56
CA TYR A 183 -1.31 -20.03 -1.34
C TYR A 183 -1.33 -19.39 -2.73
N MET A 184 -0.37 -18.54 -3.10
CA MET A 184 -0.33 -17.97 -4.45
C MET A 184 0.15 -19.00 -5.47
N LEU A 185 -0.55 -19.10 -6.60
CA LEU A 185 -0.15 -19.94 -7.74
C LEU A 185 1.28 -19.63 -8.21
N LEU A 186 1.67 -18.35 -8.17
CA LEU A 186 3.03 -17.92 -8.50
C LEU A 186 4.08 -18.48 -7.53
N ASN A 187 3.75 -18.63 -6.24
CA ASN A 187 4.63 -19.28 -5.27
C ASN A 187 4.76 -20.78 -5.53
N LYS A 188 3.67 -21.44 -5.96
CA LYS A 188 3.72 -22.84 -6.39
C LYS A 188 4.57 -23.05 -7.64
N PHE A 189 4.54 -22.09 -8.57
CA PHE A 189 5.29 -22.15 -9.83
C PHE A 189 6.78 -21.85 -9.65
N ILE A 190 7.13 -20.73 -9.01
CA ILE A 190 8.53 -20.29 -8.84
C ILE A 190 9.21 -21.02 -7.64
N GLY A 191 8.40 -21.60 -6.75
CA GLY A 191 8.84 -22.19 -5.49
C GLY A 191 9.06 -21.15 -4.40
N SER A 192 8.97 -21.59 -3.14
CA SER A 192 9.12 -20.72 -1.96
C SER A 192 10.56 -20.26 -1.71
N ARG A 193 11.56 -21.01 -2.20
CA ARG A 193 12.99 -20.68 -2.11
C ARG A 193 13.56 -20.40 -3.49
N ASN A 194 13.40 -19.17 -3.95
CA ASN A 194 13.94 -18.74 -5.24
C ASN A 194 14.91 -17.55 -5.10
N MET A 195 15.73 -17.35 -6.12
CA MET A 195 16.70 -16.23 -6.17
C MET A 195 16.01 -14.86 -6.23
N LEU A 196 14.76 -14.79 -6.69
CA LEU A 196 14.04 -13.53 -6.84
C LEU A 196 13.76 -12.87 -5.47
N PHE A 197 13.31 -13.64 -4.47
CA PHE A 197 12.93 -13.10 -3.15
C PHE A 197 13.99 -13.30 -2.06
N GLN A 198 15.07 -14.03 -2.32
CA GLN A 198 16.15 -14.18 -1.35
C GLN A 198 17.03 -12.91 -1.24
N ASN A 199 17.62 -12.74 -0.05
CA ASN A 199 18.49 -11.64 0.34
C ASN A 199 19.85 -12.15 0.86
N GLY A 200 20.81 -11.24 1.04
CA GLY A 200 22.07 -11.51 1.72
C GLY A 200 22.91 -12.59 1.04
N ASP A 201 23.57 -13.43 1.84
CA ASP A 201 24.54 -14.40 1.35
C ASP A 201 23.91 -15.56 0.58
N THR A 202 22.68 -15.95 0.91
CA THR A 202 21.94 -16.97 0.13
C THR A 202 21.70 -16.50 -1.30
N TRP A 203 21.29 -15.23 -1.47
CA TRP A 203 21.14 -14.64 -2.79
C TRP A 203 22.47 -14.55 -3.54
N LYS A 204 23.56 -14.14 -2.86
CA LYS A 204 24.91 -14.09 -3.47
C LYS A 204 25.35 -15.47 -3.95
N ARG A 205 25.10 -16.52 -3.16
CA ARG A 205 25.43 -17.91 -3.52
C ARG A 205 24.68 -18.37 -4.76
N HIS A 206 23.38 -18.11 -4.83
CA HIS A 206 22.59 -18.44 -6.04
C HIS A 206 23.10 -17.65 -7.26
N ARG A 207 23.42 -16.37 -7.09
CA ARG A 207 23.94 -15.52 -8.16
C ARG A 207 25.30 -15.96 -8.67
N LEU A 208 26.18 -16.41 -7.78
CA LEU A 208 27.51 -16.91 -8.13
C LEU A 208 27.43 -18.07 -9.14
N ILE A 209 26.45 -18.96 -8.96
CA ILE A 209 26.23 -20.11 -9.83
C ILE A 209 25.54 -19.70 -11.14
N ALA A 210 24.58 -18.77 -11.07
CA ALA A 210 23.77 -18.36 -12.23
C ALA A 210 24.48 -17.38 -13.18
N ASN A 211 25.22 -16.40 -12.66
CA ASN A 211 25.88 -15.36 -13.47
C ASN A 211 26.76 -15.92 -14.62
N PRO A 212 27.57 -16.97 -14.42
CA PRO A 212 28.40 -17.53 -15.49
C PRO A 212 27.61 -17.94 -16.74
N ALA A 213 26.36 -18.37 -16.61
CA ALA A 213 25.51 -18.71 -17.75
C ALA A 213 25.23 -17.50 -18.66
N PHE A 214 25.21 -16.29 -18.10
CA PHE A 214 24.96 -15.04 -18.82
C PHE A 214 26.25 -14.37 -19.35
N HIS A 215 27.42 -14.82 -18.93
CA HIS A 215 28.71 -14.31 -19.42
C HIS A 215 29.24 -15.08 -20.64
N ARG A 216 28.57 -16.16 -21.05
CA ARG A 216 28.90 -16.87 -22.28
C ARG A 216 28.66 -15.95 -23.49
N ALA A 217 29.50 -16.05 -24.51
CA ALA A 217 29.30 -15.33 -25.76
C ALA A 217 27.91 -15.68 -26.33
N MET A 218 27.18 -14.67 -26.79
CA MET A 218 25.84 -14.86 -27.36
C MET A 218 25.94 -15.77 -28.60
N PRO A 219 25.19 -16.88 -28.67
CA PRO A 219 25.29 -17.82 -29.78
C PRO A 219 24.60 -17.27 -31.04
N ALA A 220 25.23 -16.28 -31.70
CA ALA A 220 24.68 -15.60 -32.87
C ALA A 220 24.30 -16.56 -33.99
N LYS A 221 25.08 -17.64 -34.20
CA LYS A 221 24.77 -18.68 -35.17
C LYS A 221 23.46 -19.40 -34.85
N LEU A 222 23.23 -19.75 -33.57
CA LEU A 222 22.00 -20.40 -33.12
C LEU A 222 20.78 -19.51 -33.40
N PHE A 223 20.85 -18.24 -32.98
CA PHE A 223 19.77 -17.29 -33.24
C PHE A 223 19.52 -17.10 -34.73
N GLY A 224 20.57 -16.96 -35.54
CA GLY A 224 20.44 -16.84 -37.00
C GLY A 224 19.76 -18.05 -37.62
N THR A 225 20.18 -19.27 -37.25
CA THR A 225 19.55 -20.51 -37.74
C THR A 225 18.08 -20.60 -37.32
N LEU A 226 17.74 -20.27 -36.07
CA LEU A 226 16.36 -20.27 -35.61
C LEU A 226 15.50 -19.22 -36.31
N THR A 227 16.04 -18.03 -36.57
CA THR A 227 15.31 -16.96 -37.26
C THR A 227 15.01 -17.36 -38.70
N LEU A 228 15.95 -18.01 -39.39
CA LEU A 228 15.70 -18.56 -40.73
C LEU A 228 14.61 -19.63 -40.70
N ARG A 229 14.66 -20.57 -39.74
CA ARG A 229 13.59 -21.57 -39.55
C ARG A 229 12.22 -20.94 -39.30
N MET A 230 12.17 -19.86 -38.51
CA MET A 230 10.94 -19.11 -38.26
C MET A 230 10.38 -18.48 -39.54
N PHE A 231 11.25 -17.91 -40.39
CA PHE A 231 10.83 -17.34 -41.68
C PHE A 231 10.35 -18.41 -42.66
N GLU A 232 11.00 -19.58 -42.71
CA GLU A 232 10.51 -20.72 -43.50
C GLU A 232 9.10 -21.13 -43.08
N GLU A 233 8.79 -21.08 -41.77
CA GLU A 233 7.45 -21.38 -41.26
C GLU A 233 6.43 -20.28 -41.58
N PHE A 234 6.86 -19.02 -41.65
CA PHE A 234 6.00 -17.93 -42.15
C PHE A 234 5.60 -18.16 -43.61
N GLU A 235 6.55 -18.53 -44.46
CA GLU A 235 6.31 -18.80 -45.87
C GLU A 235 5.35 -19.98 -46.06
N LYS A 236 5.54 -21.08 -45.30
CA LYS A 236 4.66 -22.26 -45.35
C LYS A 236 3.21 -21.97 -44.95
N ASN A 237 3.01 -21.03 -44.03
CA ASN A 237 1.68 -20.65 -43.55
C ASN A 237 1.07 -19.48 -44.36
N GLY A 238 1.58 -19.23 -45.57
CA GLY A 238 1.04 -18.21 -46.47
C GLY A 238 1.21 -16.78 -45.95
N ASN A 239 2.21 -16.55 -45.09
CA ASN A 239 2.51 -15.27 -44.43
C ASN A 239 1.40 -14.73 -43.50
N PHE A 240 0.36 -15.52 -43.20
CA PHE A 240 -0.68 -15.18 -42.23
C PHE A 240 -0.39 -15.91 -40.91
N VAL A 241 0.51 -15.35 -40.11
CA VAL A 241 0.91 -15.92 -38.82
C VAL A 241 0.65 -14.93 -37.70
N GLU A 242 0.19 -15.46 -36.56
CA GLU A 242 0.08 -14.71 -35.32
C GLU A 242 1.49 -14.51 -34.75
N VAL A 243 1.99 -13.27 -34.81
CA VAL A 243 3.38 -12.93 -34.51
C VAL A 243 3.71 -13.15 -33.03
N TYR A 244 2.76 -12.93 -32.11
CA TYR A 244 3.00 -13.10 -30.68
C TYR A 244 3.28 -14.57 -30.32
N ASP A 245 2.45 -15.49 -30.79
CA ASP A 245 2.58 -16.94 -30.62
C ASP A 245 3.87 -17.43 -31.28
N MET A 246 4.18 -16.98 -32.50
CA MET A 246 5.42 -17.40 -33.15
C MET A 246 6.67 -16.93 -32.39
N LEU A 247 6.71 -15.66 -31.96
CA LEU A 247 7.85 -15.14 -31.20
C LEU A 247 7.99 -15.83 -29.84
N GLN A 248 6.87 -16.22 -29.21
CA GLN A 248 6.89 -16.99 -27.98
C GLN A 248 7.48 -18.39 -28.19
N ARG A 249 7.11 -19.08 -29.28
CA ARG A 249 7.68 -20.39 -29.65
C ARG A 249 9.16 -20.29 -29.99
N PHE A 250 9.53 -19.26 -30.75
CA PHE A 250 10.93 -18.95 -31.08
C PHE A 250 11.77 -18.71 -29.84
N ALA A 251 11.28 -17.90 -28.89
CA ALA A 251 11.98 -17.66 -27.64
C ALA A 251 12.15 -18.96 -26.83
N LEU A 252 11.16 -19.85 -26.85
CA LEU A 252 11.20 -21.14 -26.15
C LEU A 252 12.22 -22.10 -26.76
N ASP A 253 12.27 -22.23 -28.09
CA ASP A 253 13.30 -23.03 -28.77
C ASP A 253 14.69 -22.42 -28.58
N ALA A 254 14.80 -21.09 -28.66
CA ALA A 254 16.06 -20.39 -28.45
C ALA A 254 16.63 -20.60 -27.05
N ILE A 255 15.81 -20.46 -25.99
CA ILE A 255 16.27 -20.70 -24.62
C ILE A 255 16.51 -22.18 -24.36
N GLY A 256 15.71 -23.08 -24.96
CA GLY A 256 15.92 -24.52 -24.92
C GLY A 256 17.30 -24.91 -25.40
N MET A 257 17.65 -24.50 -26.61
CA MET A 257 18.95 -24.83 -27.20
C MET A 257 20.10 -24.07 -26.54
N ALA A 258 19.93 -22.78 -26.24
CA ALA A 258 21.02 -21.97 -25.68
C ALA A 258 21.35 -22.30 -24.22
N ALA A 259 20.33 -22.56 -23.39
CA ALA A 259 20.51 -22.72 -21.95
C ALA A 259 20.48 -24.19 -21.51
N PHE A 260 19.69 -25.03 -22.15
CA PHE A 260 19.46 -26.43 -21.74
C PHE A 260 19.99 -27.47 -22.72
N ASP A 261 20.56 -27.03 -23.86
CA ASP A 261 20.98 -27.90 -24.96
C ASP A 261 19.85 -28.83 -25.43
N PHE A 262 18.63 -28.30 -25.43
CA PHE A 262 17.41 -29.06 -25.73
C PHE A 262 16.57 -28.36 -26.80
N ASP A 263 16.32 -29.04 -27.91
CA ASP A 263 15.45 -28.54 -28.99
C ASP A 263 14.00 -28.99 -28.72
N PHE A 264 13.15 -28.05 -28.29
CA PHE A 264 11.72 -28.31 -28.10
C PHE A 264 10.97 -28.42 -29.44
N ASN A 265 11.57 -27.99 -30.55
CA ASN A 265 11.01 -27.97 -31.89
C ASN A 265 9.68 -27.18 -32.03
N VAL A 266 9.34 -26.30 -31.08
CA VAL A 266 8.00 -25.69 -31.00
C VAL A 266 7.74 -24.69 -32.14
N CYS A 267 8.80 -24.10 -32.72
CA CYS A 267 8.69 -23.28 -33.92
C CYS A 267 8.15 -24.03 -35.13
N ILE A 268 8.38 -25.34 -35.21
CA ILE A 268 8.03 -26.17 -36.37
C ILE A 268 6.71 -26.90 -36.11
N TRP A 269 6.44 -27.25 -34.85
CA TRP A 269 5.22 -27.99 -34.50
C TRP A 269 3.99 -27.09 -34.59
N ARG A 270 3.00 -27.55 -35.39
CA ARG A 270 1.62 -27.04 -35.38
C ARG A 270 0.92 -27.45 -34.07
N VAL A 271 1.38 -26.94 -32.93
CA VAL A 271 0.74 -27.20 -31.65
C VAL A 271 -0.54 -26.39 -31.58
N VAL A 272 -1.64 -27.12 -31.31
CA VAL A 272 -2.96 -26.61 -30.96
C VAL A 272 -2.80 -25.49 -29.93
N PRO A 273 -3.48 -24.35 -30.12
CA PRO A 273 -3.18 -23.18 -29.33
C PRO A 273 -3.45 -23.41 -27.84
N ILE A 274 -2.48 -22.98 -27.01
CA ILE A 274 -2.39 -23.27 -25.57
C ILE A 274 -3.54 -22.62 -24.76
N HIS A 275 -4.34 -21.73 -25.37
CA HIS A 275 -5.50 -21.09 -24.73
C HIS A 275 -6.70 -22.02 -24.44
N LYS A 276 -6.57 -23.33 -24.70
CA LYS A 276 -7.60 -24.35 -24.42
C LYS A 276 -7.39 -25.13 -23.11
N PHE A 277 -6.49 -24.70 -22.22
CA PHE A 277 -6.29 -25.30 -20.90
C PHE A 277 -6.56 -24.31 -19.78
#